data_AF-A0A2S1LZT4-F1
#
_entry.id   AF-A0A2S1LZT4-F1
#
_cell.length_a   1.000
_cell.length_b   1.000
_cell.length_c   1.000
_cell.angle_alpha   90.00
_cell.angle_beta   90.00
_cell.angle_gamma   90.00
#
_symmetry.space_group_name_H-M   'P 1'
#
loop_
_entity.id
_entity.type
_entity.pdbx_description
1 polymer ?
#
loop_
_entity_poly.entity_id
_entity_poly.type
_entity_poly.pdbx_seq_one_letter_code
_entity_poly.pdbx_strand_id
1 'polypeptide(L)'
;MLKRKLLTAFITSILSIILISLFTPIDGFFGQVDNYWKGVLHSFVIFPVYIIPCVFIYGLPISLLVGAVTNKMEAGQFQYSIIGHVFFGILPFFILWFFIFYSVGIALLFCIIDHLLSRKGHISTDI
;
A
#
# COMPACT_ATOMS: atom_id res chain seq x y z
N MET A 1 -0.39 5.98 17.36
CA MET A 1 -1.02 5.30 16.20
C MET A 1 -0.94 6.13 14.92
N LEU A 2 -1.44 7.37 14.88
CA LEU A 2 -1.48 8.16 13.65
C LEU A 2 -0.09 8.45 13.04
N LYS A 3 0.90 8.85 13.84
CA LYS A 3 2.28 9.06 13.38
C LYS A 3 2.87 7.81 12.70
N ARG A 4 2.66 6.63 13.28
CA ARG A 4 3.11 5.35 12.71
C ARG A 4 2.41 5.04 11.39
N LYS A 5 1.10 5.25 11.31
CA LYS A 5 0.33 5.03 10.07
C LYS A 5 0.68 6.03 8.97
N LEU A 6 1.00 7.27 9.31
CA LEU A 6 1.51 8.27 8.38
C LEU A 6 2.88 7.84 7.80
N LEU A 7 3.79 7.38 8.67
CA LEU A 7 5.08 6.84 8.25
C LEU A 7 4.90 5.58 7.39
N THR A 8 3.96 4.71 7.77
CA THR A 8 3.60 3.52 6.97
C THR A 8 3.12 3.93 5.58
N ALA A 9 2.22 4.90 5.49
CA ALA A 9 1.72 5.42 4.21
C ALA A 9 2.85 5.96 3.34
N PHE A 10 3.77 6.72 3.93
CA PHE A 10 4.93 7.25 3.21
C PHE A 10 5.84 6.14 2.66
N ILE A 11 6.24 5.19 3.50
CA ILE A 11 7.11 4.07 3.09
C ILE A 11 6.40 3.19 2.06
N THR A 12 5.12 2.89 2.27
CA THR A 12 4.29 2.11 1.34
C THR A 12 4.22 2.80 -0.02
N SER A 13 4.03 4.12 -0.04
CA SER A 13 3.97 4.88 -1.29
C SER A 13 5.28 4.78 -2.07
N ILE A 14 6.42 5.01 -1.42
CA ILE A 14 7.75 4.93 -2.04
C ILE A 14 8.00 3.52 -2.60
N LEU A 15 7.78 2.49 -1.78
CA LEU A 15 7.99 1.11 -2.20
C LEU A 15 7.05 0.70 -3.33
N SER A 16 5.79 1.13 -3.29
CA SER A 16 4.82 0.86 -4.35
C SER A 16 5.24 1.53 -5.65
N ILE A 17 5.71 2.78 -5.62
CA ILE A 17 6.23 3.47 -6.80
C ILE A 17 7.41 2.70 -7.40
N ILE A 18 8.38 2.29 -6.58
CA ILE A 18 9.53 1.51 -7.04
C ILE A 18 9.11 0.18 -7.65
N LEU A 19 8.31 -0.61 -6.93
CA LEU A 19 7.90 -1.94 -7.38
C LEU A 19 7.07 -1.86 -8.66
N ILE A 20 6.06 -0.98 -8.71
CA ILE A 20 5.20 -0.85 -9.89
C ILE A 20 5.99 -0.30 -11.08
N SER A 21 6.89 0.67 -10.87
CA SER A 21 7.77 1.20 -11.95
C SER A 21 8.65 0.11 -12.57
N LEU A 22 9.15 -0.82 -11.76
CA LEU A 22 10.00 -1.92 -12.23
C LEU A 22 9.21 -3.06 -12.87
N PHE A 23 8.10 -3.49 -12.26
CA PHE A 23 7.33 -4.62 -12.79
C PHE A 23 6.52 -4.24 -14.03
N THR A 24 5.93 -3.04 -14.02
CA THR A 24 5.03 -2.58 -15.07
C THR A 24 5.30 -1.12 -15.34
N PRO A 25 6.37 -0.80 -16.09
CA PRO A 25 6.62 0.57 -16.49
C PRO A 25 5.41 1.14 -17.24
N ILE A 26 5.23 2.45 -17.18
CA ILE A 26 4.07 3.19 -17.70
C ILE A 26 3.73 2.80 -19.15
N ASP A 27 4.73 2.66 -20.01
CA ASP A 27 4.54 2.31 -21.43
C ASP A 27 4.00 0.87 -21.60
N GLY A 28 4.27 -0.01 -20.64
CA GLY A 28 3.71 -1.36 -20.57
C GLY A 28 2.20 -1.39 -20.37
N PHE A 29 1.60 -0.34 -19.80
CA PHE A 29 0.14 -0.20 -19.72
C PHE A 29 -0.49 0.14 -21.09
N PHE A 30 0.28 0.69 -22.03
CA PHE A 30 -0.17 1.08 -23.37
C PHE A 30 0.25 0.08 -24.46
N GLY A 31 0.88 -1.04 -24.08
CA GLY A 31 1.22 -2.14 -24.99
C GLY A 31 2.41 -1.87 -25.91
N GLN A 32 3.16 -0.78 -25.71
CA GLN A 32 4.36 -0.45 -26.49
C GLN A 32 5.53 -0.23 -25.55
N VAL A 33 6.41 -1.22 -25.41
CA VAL A 33 7.65 -1.06 -24.63
C VAL A 33 8.81 -0.92 -25.61
N ASP A 34 9.00 0.29 -26.13
CA ASP A 34 10.11 0.57 -27.04
C ASP A 34 11.46 0.59 -26.31
N ASN A 35 11.48 1.15 -25.10
CA ASN A 35 12.65 1.17 -24.24
C ASN A 35 12.25 1.03 -22.77
N TYR A 36 12.45 -0.16 -22.22
CA TYR A 36 12.08 -0.51 -20.85
C TYR A 36 12.64 0.48 -19.82
N TRP A 37 13.94 0.79 -19.88
CA TRP A 37 14.59 1.67 -18.89
C TRP A 37 14.08 3.10 -18.97
N LYS A 38 13.77 3.59 -20.18
CA LYS A 38 13.11 4.88 -20.36
C LYS A 38 11.73 4.89 -19.72
N GLY A 39 10.94 3.83 -19.94
CA GLY A 39 9.64 3.66 -19.32
C GLY A 39 9.70 3.60 -17.80
N VAL A 40 10.67 2.87 -17.23
CA VAL A 40 10.91 2.81 -15.77
C VAL A 40 11.21 4.21 -15.22
N LEU A 41 12.13 4.96 -15.83
CA LEU A 41 12.48 6.31 -15.40
C LEU A 41 11.28 7.26 -15.48
N HIS A 42 10.48 7.16 -16.53
CA HIS A 42 9.27 7.96 -16.69
C HIS A 42 8.19 7.59 -15.66
N SER A 43 8.11 6.30 -15.29
CA SER A 43 7.20 5.80 -14.27
C SER A 43 7.47 6.42 -12.90
N PHE A 44 8.73 6.67 -12.55
CA PHE A 44 9.10 7.36 -11.31
C PHE A 44 8.59 8.80 -11.24
N VAL A 45 8.26 9.43 -12.37
CA VAL A 45 7.68 10.78 -12.42
C VAL A 45 6.16 10.71 -12.37
N ILE A 46 5.57 9.76 -13.09
CA ILE A 46 4.11 9.66 -13.27
C ILE A 46 3.44 8.96 -12.09
N PHE A 47 3.93 7.81 -11.66
CA PHE A 47 3.28 7.01 -10.61
C PHE A 47 3.16 7.71 -9.26
N PRO A 48 4.08 8.58 -8.79
CA PRO A 48 3.85 9.35 -7.57
C PRO A 48 2.54 10.14 -7.57
N VAL A 49 2.15 10.70 -8.73
CA VAL A 49 0.92 11.50 -8.89
C VAL A 49 -0.34 10.69 -8.61
N TYR A 50 -0.30 9.38 -8.84
CA TYR A 50 -1.45 8.49 -8.63
C TYR A 50 -1.34 7.69 -7.32
N ILE A 51 -0.15 7.15 -7.02
CA ILE A 51 0.06 6.26 -5.88
C ILE A 51 0.02 7.04 -4.57
N ILE A 52 0.65 8.23 -4.48
CA ILE A 52 0.69 8.97 -3.22
C ILE A 52 -0.73 9.39 -2.81
N PRO A 53 -1.56 10.03 -3.66
CA PRO A 53 -2.93 10.32 -3.29
C PRO A 53 -3.74 9.06 -2.98
N CYS A 54 -3.56 7.98 -3.74
CA CYS A 54 -4.25 6.70 -3.47
C CYS A 54 -3.93 6.18 -2.06
N VAL A 55 -2.66 6.12 -1.68
CA VAL A 55 -2.25 5.62 -0.36
C VAL A 55 -2.72 6.55 0.77
N PHE A 56 -2.63 7.87 0.59
CA PHE A 56 -2.96 8.81 1.65
C PHE A 56 -4.46 9.09 1.80
N ILE A 57 -5.20 9.16 0.69
CA ILE A 57 -6.64 9.47 0.69
C ILE A 57 -7.47 8.21 0.91
N TYR A 58 -7.02 7.06 0.40
CA TYR A 58 -7.77 5.80 0.50
C TYR A 58 -7.12 4.82 1.49
N GLY A 59 -5.84 4.50 1.28
CA GLY A 59 -5.14 3.50 2.10
C GLY A 59 -5.05 3.85 3.60
N LEU A 60 -4.75 5.11 3.92
CA LEU A 60 -4.56 5.54 5.31
C LEU A 60 -5.87 5.57 6.12
N PRO A 61 -7.00 6.13 5.63
CA PRO A 61 -8.28 6.03 6.32
C PRO A 61 -8.76 4.59 6.51
N ILE A 62 -8.57 3.73 5.50
CA ILE A 62 -8.89 2.31 5.62
C ILE A 62 -8.05 1.65 6.69
N SER A 63 -6.75 1.90 6.72
CA SER A 63 -5.88 1.31 7.73
C SER A 63 -6.24 1.77 9.15
N LEU A 64 -6.72 3.00 9.32
CA LEU A 64 -7.26 3.50 10.58
C LEU A 64 -8.55 2.76 10.96
N LEU A 65 -9.47 2.59 10.01
CA LEU A 65 -10.74 1.88 10.21
C LEU A 65 -10.51 0.41 10.56
N VAL A 66 -9.71 -0.30 9.77
CA VAL A 66 -9.34 -1.70 10.01
C VAL A 66 -8.64 -1.85 11.36
N GLY A 67 -7.73 -0.93 11.70
CA GLY A 67 -7.08 -0.92 13.02
C GLY A 67 -8.07 -0.70 14.15
N ALA A 68 -9.03 0.22 14.01
CA ALA A 68 -10.04 0.50 15.02
C ALA A 68 -10.98 -0.70 15.27
N VAL A 69 -11.29 -1.46 14.23
CA VAL A 69 -12.11 -2.69 14.33
C VAL A 69 -11.30 -3.82 14.95
N THR A 70 -10.08 -4.06 14.46
CA THR A 70 -9.28 -5.23 14.86
C THR A 70 -8.64 -5.09 16.23
N ASN A 71 -8.33 -3.86 16.70
CA ASN A 71 -7.82 -3.63 18.06
C ASN A 71 -8.76 -4.10 19.17
N LYS A 72 -10.04 -4.30 18.87
CA LYS A 72 -11.04 -4.79 19.85
C LYS A 72 -11.07 -6.32 19.95
N MET A 73 -10.26 -7.03 19.17
CA MET A 73 -10.26 -8.49 19.10
C MET A 73 -9.11 -9.05 19.94
N GLU A 74 -9.44 -9.83 20.96
CA GLU A 74 -8.47 -10.40 21.91
C GLU A 74 -7.55 -11.47 21.28
N ALA A 75 -8.01 -12.15 20.23
CA ALA A 75 -7.23 -13.14 19.49
C ALA A 75 -7.38 -12.94 17.97
N GLY A 76 -6.30 -13.16 17.22
CA GLY A 76 -6.31 -13.12 15.75
C GLY A 76 -6.27 -11.71 15.12
N GLN A 77 -5.97 -10.66 15.89
CA GLN A 77 -5.92 -9.25 15.41
C GLN A 77 -5.19 -9.08 14.08
N PHE A 78 -4.05 -9.74 13.89
CA PHE A 78 -3.28 -9.66 12.65
C PHE A 78 -3.99 -10.32 11.46
N GLN A 79 -4.62 -11.47 11.66
CA GLN A 79 -5.38 -12.18 10.61
C GLN A 79 -6.57 -11.34 10.14
N TYR A 80 -7.34 -10.77 11.07
CA TYR A 80 -8.44 -9.87 10.74
C TYR A 80 -7.97 -8.56 10.09
N SER A 81 -6.78 -8.06 10.45
CA SER A 81 -6.19 -6.90 9.79
C SER A 81 -5.86 -7.18 8.33
N ILE A 82 -5.30 -8.36 8.03
CA ILE A 82 -5.05 -8.79 6.65
C ILE A 82 -6.36 -8.90 5.88
N ILE A 83 -7.36 -9.59 6.44
CA ILE A 83 -8.67 -9.75 5.80
C ILE A 83 -9.28 -8.38 5.50
N GLY A 84 -9.22 -7.44 6.45
CA GLY A 84 -9.70 -6.07 6.25
C GLY A 84 -8.98 -5.36 5.11
N HIS A 85 -7.64 -5.39 5.07
CA HIS A 85 -6.88 -4.72 3.99
C HIS A 85 -7.13 -5.38 2.63
N VAL A 86 -7.28 -6.71 2.56
CA VAL A 86 -7.63 -7.40 1.32
C VAL A 86 -9.03 -7.03 0.85
N PHE A 87 -10.02 -7.07 1.75
CA PHE A 87 -11.40 -6.69 1.45
C PHE A 87 -11.49 -5.27 0.89
N PHE A 88 -10.88 -4.31 1.57
CA PHE A 88 -10.85 -2.92 1.11
C PHE A 88 -9.92 -2.68 -0.09
N GLY A 89 -8.93 -3.53 -0.33
CA GLY A 89 -8.11 -3.51 -1.55
C GLY A 89 -8.85 -4.05 -2.78
N ILE A 90 -9.79 -4.97 -2.58
CA ILE A 90 -10.66 -5.51 -3.63
C ILE A 90 -11.83 -4.56 -3.91
N LEU A 91 -12.32 -3.83 -2.90
CA LEU A 91 -13.51 -2.97 -2.99
C LEU A 91 -13.54 -2.01 -4.21
N PRO A 92 -12.43 -1.38 -4.63
CA PRO A 92 -12.42 -0.51 -5.82
C PRO A 92 -12.58 -1.27 -7.15
N PHE A 93 -12.81 -2.59 -7.14
CA PHE A 93 -12.95 -3.45 -8.32
C PHE A 93 -13.81 -2.84 -9.42
N PHE A 94 -14.99 -2.32 -9.06
CA PHE A 94 -15.95 -1.74 -10.01
C PHE A 94 -15.44 -0.49 -10.73
N ILE A 95 -14.42 0.18 -10.18
CA ILE A 95 -13.83 1.41 -10.72
C ILE A 95 -12.48 1.12 -11.39
N LEU A 96 -11.67 0.23 -10.80
CA LEU A 96 -10.27 0.00 -11.17
C LEU A 96 -10.06 -1.14 -12.16
N TRP A 97 -11.02 -2.04 -12.36
CA TRP A 97 -10.92 -3.20 -13.27
C TRP A 97 -9.58 -3.96 -13.12
N PHE A 98 -8.67 -3.84 -14.09
CA PHE A 98 -7.37 -4.53 -14.10
C PHE A 98 -6.41 -4.02 -13.02
N PHE A 99 -6.60 -2.79 -12.53
CA PHE A 99 -5.76 -2.22 -11.47
C PHE A 99 -6.02 -2.83 -10.08
N ILE A 100 -6.95 -3.78 -9.96
CA ILE A 100 -7.24 -4.48 -8.71
C ILE A 100 -6.01 -5.15 -8.10
N PHE A 101 -5.16 -5.79 -8.93
CA PHE A 101 -3.97 -6.49 -8.43
C PHE A 101 -2.99 -5.52 -7.76
N TYR A 102 -2.82 -4.33 -8.34
CA TYR A 102 -2.01 -3.28 -7.75
C TYR A 102 -2.66 -2.73 -6.47
N SER A 103 -3.97 -2.52 -6.47
CA SER A 103 -4.68 -2.02 -5.28
C SER A 103 -4.55 -2.98 -4.09
N VAL A 104 -4.79 -4.27 -4.30
CA VAL A 104 -4.61 -5.31 -3.28
C VAL A 104 -3.13 -5.42 -2.86
N GLY A 105 -2.20 -5.36 -3.82
CA GLY A 105 -0.76 -5.39 -3.54
C GLY A 105 -0.32 -4.23 -2.65
N ILE A 106 -0.75 -3.00 -2.95
CA ILE A 106 -0.47 -1.80 -2.15
C ILE A 106 -1.09 -1.93 -0.75
N ALA A 107 -2.33 -2.43 -0.64
CA ALA A 107 -3.01 -2.62 0.65
C ALA A 107 -2.30 -3.66 1.54
N LEU A 108 -1.85 -4.77 0.95
CA LEU A 108 -1.06 -5.79 1.65
C LEU A 108 0.30 -5.24 2.09
N LEU A 109 0.98 -4.51 1.21
CA LEU A 109 2.26 -3.88 1.52
C LEU A 109 2.10 -2.90 2.68
N PHE A 110 1.03 -2.11 2.70
CA PHE A 110 0.69 -1.23 3.82
C PHE A 110 0.54 -2.02 5.12
N CYS A 111 -0.24 -3.11 5.10
CA CYS A 111 -0.46 -3.95 6.27
C CYS A 111 0.84 -4.55 6.81
N ILE A 112 1.72 -5.02 5.92
CA ILE A 112 3.03 -5.58 6.30
C ILE A 112 3.91 -4.50 6.94
N ILE A 113 4.00 -3.32 6.34
CA ILE A 113 4.82 -2.22 6.86
C ILE A 113 4.28 -1.71 8.21
N ASP A 114 2.96 -1.56 8.38
CA ASP A 114 2.37 -1.16 9.67
C ASP A 114 2.70 -2.20 10.75
N HIS A 115 2.62 -3.49 10.41
CA HIS A 115 2.96 -4.58 11.33
C HIS A 115 4.44 -4.57 11.74
N LEU A 116 5.35 -4.41 10.77
CA LEU A 116 6.80 -4.32 11.02
C LEU A 116 7.15 -3.11 11.90
N LEU A 117 6.57 -1.95 11.61
CA LEU A 117 6.77 -0.74 12.42
C LEU A 117 6.14 -0.86 13.81
N SER A 118 5.00 -1.56 13.93
CA SER A 118 4.35 -1.78 15.22
C SER A 118 5.20 -2.68 16.14
N ARG A 119 5.91 -3.67 15.60
CA ARG A 119 6.87 -4.48 16.39
C ARG A 119 8.08 -3.67 16.86
N LYS A 120 8.66 -2.83 15.98
CA LYS A 120 9.80 -1.98 16.35
C LYS A 120 9.46 -0.97 17.47
N GLY A 121 8.24 -0.45 17.49
CA GLY A 121 7.79 0.45 18.55
C GLY A 121 7.73 -0.18 19.95
N HIS A 122 7.58 -1.51 20.03
CA HIS A 122 7.57 -2.24 21.31
C HIS A 122 8.98 -2.46 21.89
N ILE A 123 9.99 -2.60 21.01
CA ILE A 123 11.39 -2.85 21.40
C ILE A 123 12.06 -1.61 22.03
N SER A 124 11.58 -0.40 21.70
CA SER A 124 12.16 0.86 22.21
C SER A 124 11.79 1.20 23.67
N THR A 125 10.88 0.45 24.29
CA THR A 125 10.43 0.66 25.67
C THR A 125 11.06 -0.30 26.68
N ASP A 126 11.88 -1.25 26.21
CA ASP A 126 12.55 -2.26 27.04
C ASP A 126 14.07 -2.00 27.20
N ILE A 127 14.52 -0.74 27.10
CA ILE A 127 15.90 -0.32 27.41
C ILE A 127 15.89 0.81 28.44
#